data_AF-A0A1M6GZH7-F1
#
_entry.id   AF-A0A1M6GZH7-F1
#
_cell.length_a   1.000
_cell.length_b   1.000
_cell.length_c   1.000
_cell.angle_alpha   90.00
_cell.angle_beta   90.00
_cell.angle_gamma   90.00
#
_symmetry.space_group_name_H-M   'P 1'
#
loop_
_entity.id
_entity.type
_entity.pdbx_description
1 polymer ?
#
loop_
_entity_poly.entity_id
_entity_poly.type
_entity_poly.pdbx_seq_one_letter_code
_entity_poly.pdbx_strand_id
1 'polypeptide(L)'
;MKFTKEELVIINNNVKIEDEIAKHVSLRKKGSEYVGRCPFHNDNKENLKINPEKRIFKCFVCGYSGGMFKFIQTLLRLKFEFAITYLILNNETLHQKYGFSGEGNVYVLRLVGDKFYVGYTEHYCNRMKSHFAGEGAEWTKENAPIAVHQVYNNVNKEFEHELTKIYIERYGYQNVRGGNYAFRKIKYEEIKKEVNNRTYEGVFVLLLQESKYFIDFAVNLHGEIQRHFNGNGCEWTKKYKPVKILKIIRTRNREETKKVTIDYIEKCGWNNVRGYRWKKIDLKMPRLK
;
A
#
# COMPACT_ATOMS: atom_id res chain seq x y z
N MET A 1 11.63 -5.27 -3.90
CA MET A 1 12.78 -6.18 -3.75
C MET A 1 12.31 -7.62 -3.79
N LYS A 2 13.15 -8.56 -4.26
CA LYS A 2 12.94 -10.00 -4.06
C LYS A 2 14.02 -10.47 -3.08
N PHE A 3 13.62 -11.14 -2.02
CA PHE A 3 14.52 -11.67 -1.00
C PHE A 3 14.85 -13.14 -1.30
N THR A 4 16.10 -13.56 -1.12
CA THR A 4 16.52 -14.95 -1.26
C THR A 4 16.09 -15.79 -0.06
N LYS A 5 16.14 -17.12 -0.19
CA LYS A 5 15.80 -18.02 0.94
C LYS A 5 16.73 -17.81 2.13
N GLU A 6 18.00 -17.56 1.87
CA GLU A 6 19.03 -17.30 2.87
C GLU A 6 18.74 -16.00 3.63
N GLU A 7 18.33 -14.94 2.91
CA GLU A 7 17.91 -13.68 3.51
C GLU A 7 16.68 -13.85 4.40
N LEU A 8 15.68 -14.63 3.96
CA LEU A 8 14.49 -14.92 4.78
C LEU A 8 14.86 -15.64 6.08
N VAL A 9 15.83 -16.55 6.05
CA VAL A 9 16.34 -17.22 7.25
C VAL A 9 17.03 -16.22 8.17
N ILE A 10 17.88 -15.34 7.63
CA ILE A 10 18.56 -14.29 8.39
C ILE A 10 17.54 -13.39 9.08
N ILE A 11 16.54 -12.90 8.34
CA ILE A 11 15.49 -12.02 8.86
C ILE A 11 14.71 -12.74 9.97
N ASN A 12 14.26 -13.97 9.69
CA ASN A 12 13.51 -14.76 10.66
C ASN A 12 14.30 -15.01 11.95
N ASN A 13 15.63 -15.17 11.86
CA ASN A 13 16.49 -15.41 13.02
C ASN A 13 16.75 -14.14 13.86
N ASN A 14 16.82 -12.97 13.22
CA ASN A 14 17.08 -11.69 13.89
C ASN A 14 15.86 -11.08 14.58
N VAL A 15 14.65 -11.61 14.31
CA VAL A 15 13.43 -11.13 14.98
C VAL A 15 12.82 -12.24 15.82
N LYS A 16 12.73 -11.99 17.13
CA LYS A 16 12.05 -12.88 18.07
C LYS A 16 10.53 -12.78 17.85
N ILE A 17 9.87 -13.92 17.66
CA ILE A 17 8.46 -13.95 17.28
C ILE A 17 7.55 -13.40 18.38
N GLU A 18 7.87 -13.68 19.64
CA GLU A 18 7.14 -13.21 20.81
C GLU A 18 7.22 -11.69 20.96
N ASP A 19 8.40 -11.10 20.73
CA ASP A 19 8.61 -9.66 20.82
C ASP A 19 7.86 -8.93 19.71
N GLU A 20 7.90 -9.47 18.49
CA GLU A 20 7.17 -8.88 17.37
C GLU A 20 5.66 -8.97 17.55
N ILE A 21 5.14 -10.11 18.03
CA ILE A 21 3.70 -10.25 18.29
C ILE A 21 3.27 -9.39 19.48
N ALA A 22 4.12 -9.21 20.50
CA ALA A 22 3.83 -8.39 21.69
C ALA A 22 3.56 -6.92 21.34
N LYS A 23 4.09 -6.41 20.22
CA LYS A 23 3.79 -5.06 19.70
C LYS A 23 2.32 -4.87 19.33
N HIS A 24 1.58 -5.96 19.12
CA HIS A 24 0.21 -5.94 18.63
C HIS A 24 -0.80 -6.62 19.56
N VAL A 25 -0.32 -7.54 20.40
CA VAL A 25 -1.15 -8.36 21.28
C VAL A 25 -0.53 -8.37 22.66
N SER A 26 -1.33 -8.13 23.70
CA SER A 26 -0.88 -8.33 25.08
C SER A 26 -0.61 -9.81 25.32
N LEU A 27 0.65 -10.13 25.65
CA LEU A 27 1.11 -11.49 25.90
C LEU A 27 1.46 -11.69 27.39
N ARG A 28 1.23 -12.91 27.87
CA ARG A 28 1.64 -13.38 29.18
C ARG A 28 2.45 -14.65 29.05
N LYS A 29 3.56 -14.74 29.79
CA LYS A 29 4.40 -15.95 29.80
C LYS A 29 3.71 -17.09 30.56
N LYS A 30 3.74 -18.30 30.01
CA LYS A 30 3.21 -19.54 30.60
C LYS A 30 4.19 -20.68 30.34
N GLY A 31 5.07 -20.93 31.32
CA GLY A 31 6.18 -21.88 31.14
C GLY A 31 7.18 -21.37 30.10
N SER A 32 7.47 -22.20 29.09
CA SER A 32 8.31 -21.85 27.94
C SER A 32 7.55 -21.15 26.80
N GLU A 33 6.23 -21.06 26.88
CA GLU A 33 5.37 -20.45 25.86
C GLU A 33 4.82 -19.09 26.30
N TYR A 34 4.25 -18.35 25.35
CA TYR A 34 3.44 -17.16 25.62
C TYR A 34 2.00 -17.38 25.21
N VAL A 35 1.07 -16.77 25.94
CA VAL A 35 -0.37 -16.81 25.66
C VAL A 35 -0.93 -15.40 25.55
N GLY A 36 -1.98 -15.23 24.73
CA GLY A 36 -2.66 -13.95 24.58
C GLY A 36 -3.99 -14.07 23.83
N ARG A 37 -4.69 -12.94 23.69
CA ARG A 37 -5.91 -12.89 22.87
C ARG A 37 -5.57 -12.97 21.39
N CYS A 38 -6.33 -13.74 20.63
CA CYS A 38 -6.08 -13.87 19.21
C CYS A 38 -6.59 -12.63 18.46
N PRO A 39 -5.77 -11.96 17.63
CA PRO A 39 -6.22 -10.80 16.86
C PRO A 39 -7.02 -11.16 15.61
N PHE A 40 -7.16 -12.46 15.29
CA PHE A 40 -7.76 -12.94 14.04
C PHE A 40 -9.23 -13.39 14.19
N HIS A 41 -9.76 -13.39 15.41
CA HIS A 41 -11.17 -13.64 15.68
C HIS A 41 -11.59 -12.90 16.94
N ASN A 42 -12.89 -12.69 17.12
CA ASN A 42 -13.40 -11.96 18.28
C ASN A 42 -13.77 -12.95 19.39
N ASP A 43 -12.86 -13.15 20.35
CA ASP A 43 -13.09 -13.89 21.60
C ASP A 43 -12.34 -13.18 22.73
N ASN A 44 -12.90 -13.26 23.95
CA ASN A 44 -12.33 -12.71 25.16
C ASN A 44 -11.28 -13.62 25.82
N LYS A 45 -11.14 -14.86 25.33
CA LYS A 45 -10.20 -15.87 25.87
C LYS A 45 -8.80 -15.78 25.25
N GLU A 46 -7.79 -16.11 26.05
CA GLU A 46 -6.37 -16.19 25.64
C GLU A 46 -6.08 -17.47 24.82
N ASN A 47 -6.64 -17.55 23.61
CA ASN A 47 -6.54 -18.75 22.77
C ASN A 47 -5.30 -18.77 21.87
N LEU A 48 -4.55 -17.66 21.78
CA LEU A 48 -3.30 -17.58 21.03
C LEU A 48 -2.18 -18.14 21.90
N LYS A 49 -1.43 -19.12 21.38
CA LYS A 49 -0.16 -19.57 21.96
C LYS A 49 0.99 -19.29 21.01
N ILE A 50 2.14 -18.93 21.58
CA ILE A 50 3.38 -18.69 20.85
C ILE A 50 4.46 -19.56 21.49
N ASN A 51 5.16 -20.30 20.63
CA ASN A 51 6.29 -21.12 21.02
C ASN A 51 7.57 -20.46 20.44
N PRO A 52 8.37 -19.77 21.29
CA PRO A 52 9.57 -19.06 20.85
C PRO A 52 10.61 -19.98 20.20
N GLU A 53 10.80 -21.17 20.80
CA GLU A 53 11.81 -22.14 20.37
C GLU A 53 11.54 -22.65 18.95
N LYS A 54 10.26 -22.97 18.68
CA LYS A 54 9.79 -23.37 17.34
C LYS A 54 9.54 -22.18 16.40
N ARG A 55 9.58 -20.94 16.92
CA ARG A 55 9.25 -19.69 16.21
C ARG A 55 7.90 -19.72 15.51
N ILE A 56 6.89 -20.28 16.17
CA ILE A 56 5.52 -20.41 15.63
C ILE A 56 4.47 -19.87 16.61
N PHE A 57 3.34 -19.45 16.06
CA PHE A 57 2.10 -19.19 16.80
C PHE A 57 0.98 -20.13 16.34
N LYS A 58 0.02 -20.36 17.22
CA LYS A 58 -1.24 -21.04 16.90
C LYS A 58 -2.37 -20.54 17.78
N CYS A 59 -3.51 -20.25 17.17
CA CYS A 59 -4.77 -20.10 17.87
C CYS A 59 -5.52 -21.43 17.87
N PHE A 60 -5.93 -21.89 19.06
CA PHE A 60 -6.63 -23.17 19.21
C PHE A 60 -8.14 -23.11 18.94
N VAL A 61 -8.68 -21.91 18.70
CA VAL A 61 -10.11 -21.72 18.37
C VAL A 61 -10.30 -21.49 16.88
N CYS A 62 -9.72 -20.44 16.31
CA CYS A 62 -9.87 -20.16 14.88
C CYS A 62 -8.89 -20.92 13.97
N GLY A 63 -7.97 -21.71 14.55
CA GLY A 63 -7.00 -22.53 13.82
C GLY A 63 -5.85 -21.76 13.16
N TYR A 64 -5.88 -20.42 13.15
CA TYR A 64 -4.80 -19.61 12.57
C TYR A 64 -3.45 -19.94 13.20
N SER A 65 -2.48 -20.27 12.35
CA SER A 65 -1.14 -20.66 12.77
C SER A 65 -0.10 -20.32 11.71
N GLY A 66 1.16 -20.23 12.13
CA GLY A 66 2.30 -19.99 11.25
C GLY A 66 3.52 -19.43 11.98
N GLY A 67 4.49 -18.98 11.20
CA GLY A 67 5.62 -18.17 11.68
C GLY A 67 5.31 -16.67 11.62
N MET A 68 6.32 -15.88 11.98
CA MET A 68 6.22 -14.42 12.09
C MET A 68 5.79 -13.73 10.77
N PHE A 69 6.32 -14.14 9.61
CA PHE A 69 5.92 -13.55 8.33
C PHE A 69 4.42 -13.67 8.08
N LYS A 70 3.86 -14.86 8.28
CA LYS A 70 2.43 -15.12 8.09
C LYS A 70 1.57 -14.35 9.09
N PHE A 71 2.05 -14.20 10.33
CA PHE A 71 1.40 -13.37 11.35
C PHE A 71 1.25 -11.92 10.85
N ILE A 72 2.36 -11.30 10.44
CA ILE A 72 2.40 -9.90 9.98
C ILE A 72 1.57 -9.70 8.71
N GLN A 73 1.70 -10.58 7.72
CA GLN A 73 0.88 -10.52 6.50
C GLN A 73 -0.61 -10.49 6.82
N THR A 74 -1.05 -11.39 7.70
CA THR A 74 -2.46 -11.52 8.05
C THR A 74 -2.93 -10.33 8.87
N LEU A 75 -2.17 -9.96 9.91
CA LEU A 75 -2.53 -8.91 10.83
C LEU A 75 -2.59 -7.53 10.14
N LEU A 76 -1.58 -7.22 9.33
CA LEU A 76 -1.45 -5.91 8.70
C LEU A 76 -2.03 -5.87 7.28
N ARG A 77 -2.58 -6.99 6.79
CA ARG A 77 -3.09 -7.17 5.42
C ARG A 77 -2.05 -6.83 4.36
N LEU A 78 -0.80 -7.23 4.60
CA LEU A 78 0.32 -7.00 3.70
C LEU A 78 0.58 -8.21 2.82
N LYS A 79 1.00 -7.94 1.57
CA LYS A 79 1.65 -8.95 0.73
C LYS A 79 2.97 -9.40 1.37
N PHE A 80 3.46 -10.55 0.92
CA PHE A 80 4.63 -11.20 1.52
C PHE A 80 5.87 -10.30 1.51
N GLU A 81 6.17 -9.68 0.37
CA GLU A 81 7.28 -8.75 0.21
C GLU A 81 7.19 -7.56 1.18
N PHE A 82 6.00 -6.99 1.38
CA PHE A 82 5.80 -5.86 2.29
C PHE A 82 5.84 -6.27 3.76
N ALA A 83 5.44 -7.51 4.09
CA ALA A 83 5.61 -8.04 5.44
C ALA A 83 7.10 -8.22 5.78
N ILE A 84 7.91 -8.69 4.83
CA ILE A 84 9.36 -8.79 5.01
C ILE A 84 9.96 -7.40 5.16
N THR A 85 9.65 -6.49 4.24
CA THR A 85 10.12 -5.11 4.32
C THR A 85 9.69 -4.50 5.65
N TYR A 86 8.44 -4.65 6.10
CA TYR A 86 7.97 -4.18 7.40
C TYR A 86 8.82 -4.71 8.57
N LEU A 87 9.16 -6.00 8.57
CA LEU A 87 9.98 -6.60 9.63
C LEU A 87 11.40 -6.03 9.65
N ILE A 88 12.03 -5.87 8.46
CA ILE A 88 13.28 -5.15 8.33
C ILE A 88 13.09 -3.73 8.85
N LEU A 89 11.99 -3.07 8.44
CA LEU A 89 11.71 -1.68 8.75
C LEU A 89 11.37 -1.43 10.23
N ASN A 90 11.20 -2.45 11.05
CA ASN A 90 10.91 -2.32 12.48
C ASN A 90 11.93 -3.09 13.35
N ASN A 91 13.11 -3.34 12.79
CA ASN A 91 14.23 -3.97 13.47
C ASN A 91 15.54 -3.24 13.12
N GLU A 92 16.14 -2.59 14.12
CA GLU A 92 17.32 -1.72 13.96
C GLU A 92 18.52 -2.44 13.32
N THR A 93 18.79 -3.69 13.72
CA THR A 93 19.89 -4.48 13.17
C THR A 93 19.66 -4.81 11.69
N LEU A 94 18.44 -5.18 11.33
CA LEU A 94 18.08 -5.48 9.94
C LEU A 94 18.10 -4.22 9.07
N HIS A 95 17.65 -3.07 9.60
CA HIS A 95 17.76 -1.79 8.89
C HIS A 95 19.18 -1.46 8.46
N GLN A 96 20.12 -1.57 9.41
CA GLN A 96 21.53 -1.30 9.15
C GLN A 96 22.09 -2.27 8.10
N LYS A 97 21.72 -3.54 8.18
CA LYS A 97 22.18 -4.57 7.26
C LYS A 97 21.64 -4.42 5.83
N TYR A 98 20.37 -4.07 5.68
CA TYR A 98 19.68 -4.01 4.38
C TYR A 98 19.65 -2.61 3.77
N GLY A 99 20.51 -1.70 4.23
CA GLY A 99 20.85 -0.46 3.52
C GLY A 99 19.89 0.71 3.75
N PHE A 100 19.19 0.77 4.89
CA PHE A 100 18.32 1.91 5.22
C PHE A 100 18.96 2.92 6.17
N SER A 101 20.19 2.72 6.61
CA SER A 101 20.91 3.68 7.47
C SER A 101 21.22 4.98 6.74
N GLY A 102 21.18 6.09 7.48
CA GLY A 102 21.49 7.44 6.97
C GLY A 102 21.48 8.47 8.09
N GLU A 103 21.56 9.75 7.73
CA GLU A 103 21.67 10.86 8.68
C GLU A 103 20.32 11.53 9.02
N GLY A 104 19.24 11.12 8.36
CA GLY A 104 17.93 11.73 8.49
C GLY A 104 16.94 10.94 9.34
N ASN A 105 15.72 11.45 9.36
CA ASN A 105 14.59 10.88 10.07
C ASN A 105 13.43 10.69 9.11
N VAL A 106 12.77 9.53 9.18
CA VAL A 106 11.49 9.30 8.51
C VAL A 106 10.39 9.28 9.56
N TYR A 107 9.33 10.04 9.32
CA TYR A 107 8.20 10.13 10.23
C TYR A 107 6.90 9.84 9.50
N VAL A 108 5.91 9.39 10.27
CA VAL A 108 4.54 9.19 9.83
C VAL A 108 3.64 10.10 10.66
N LEU A 109 2.85 10.93 9.99
CA LEU A 109 1.80 11.73 10.61
C LEU A 109 0.45 11.06 10.37
N ARG A 110 -0.37 10.99 11.41
CA ARG A 110 -1.80 10.72 11.29
C ARG A 110 -2.52 12.05 11.08
N LEU A 111 -3.35 12.12 10.05
CA LEU A 111 -4.08 13.31 9.64
C LEU A 111 -5.59 13.11 9.86
N VAL A 112 -6.34 14.19 9.70
CA VAL A 112 -7.81 14.15 9.71
C VAL A 112 -8.35 13.20 8.62
N GLY A 113 -9.39 12.44 8.98
CA GLY A 113 -10.09 11.51 8.08
C GLY A 113 -9.35 10.20 7.82
N ASP A 114 -8.63 9.68 8.83
CA ASP A 114 -7.85 8.42 8.75
C ASP A 114 -6.84 8.39 7.59
N LYS A 115 -6.24 9.55 7.32
CA LYS A 115 -5.19 9.73 6.33
C LYS A 115 -3.81 9.75 6.99
N PHE A 116 -2.79 9.39 6.22
CA PHE A 116 -1.41 9.36 6.67
C PHE A 116 -0.51 10.14 5.73
N TYR A 117 0.53 10.75 6.30
CA TYR A 117 1.64 11.34 5.57
C TYR A 117 2.95 10.72 6.06
N VAL A 118 3.78 10.24 5.13
CA VAL A 118 5.13 9.76 5.40
C VAL A 118 6.11 10.80 4.86
N GLY A 119 7.07 11.23 5.68
CA GLY A 119 8.02 12.27 5.29
C GLY A 119 9.44 11.96 5.75
N TYR A 120 10.43 12.38 4.96
CA TYR A 120 11.85 12.40 5.34
C TYR A 120 12.29 13.81 5.75
N THR A 121 13.20 13.93 6.73
CA THR A 121 13.86 15.18 7.10
C THR A 121 15.14 14.96 7.94
N GLU A 122 16.16 15.77 7.70
CA GLU A 122 17.32 15.91 8.60
C GLU A 122 17.08 16.92 9.73
N HIS A 123 15.98 17.68 9.68
CA HIS A 123 15.63 18.72 10.65
C HIS A 123 14.25 18.47 11.26
N TYR A 124 14.13 17.37 12.02
CA TYR A 124 12.86 16.86 12.54
C TYR A 124 12.02 17.90 13.29
N CYS A 125 12.61 18.59 14.28
CA CYS A 125 11.87 19.56 15.10
C CYS A 125 11.26 20.70 14.28
N ASN A 126 12.03 21.27 13.34
CA ASN A 126 11.57 22.36 12.48
C ASN A 126 10.49 21.87 11.52
N ARG A 127 10.66 20.66 10.98
CA ARG A 127 9.68 20.07 10.08
C ARG A 127 8.36 19.79 10.78
N MET A 128 8.37 19.34 12.04
CA MET A 128 7.14 19.11 12.80
C MET A 128 6.41 20.42 13.06
N LYS A 129 7.12 21.46 13.54
CA LYS A 129 6.54 22.80 13.73
C LYS A 129 5.85 23.31 12.46
N SER A 130 6.51 23.19 11.30
CA SER A 130 5.95 23.58 10.01
C SER A 130 4.67 22.81 9.65
N HIS A 131 4.64 21.48 9.84
CA HIS A 131 3.44 20.68 9.57
C HIS A 131 2.24 21.08 10.44
N PHE A 132 2.44 21.21 11.75
CA PHE A 132 1.37 21.56 12.68
C PHE A 132 0.96 23.03 12.62
N ALA A 133 1.79 23.90 12.05
CA ALA A 133 1.45 25.30 11.73
C ALA A 133 0.70 25.45 10.39
N GLY A 134 0.45 24.37 9.63
CA GLY A 134 -0.21 24.43 8.32
C GLY A 134 0.71 24.84 7.16
N GLU A 135 2.02 24.86 7.39
CA GLU A 135 3.03 25.21 6.38
C GLU A 135 3.73 23.98 5.78
N GLY A 136 3.24 22.78 6.09
CA GLY A 136 3.83 21.50 5.67
C GLY A 136 3.71 21.16 4.18
N ALA A 137 3.74 19.88 3.84
CA ALA A 137 3.48 19.41 2.47
C ALA A 137 2.03 19.69 2.05
N GLU A 138 1.75 19.80 0.73
CA GLU A 138 0.39 20.01 0.19
C GLU A 138 -0.64 19.08 0.82
N TRP A 139 -0.33 17.79 0.92
CA TRP A 139 -1.22 16.79 1.53
C TRP A 139 -1.57 17.11 2.99
N THR A 140 -0.61 17.64 3.76
CA THR A 140 -0.82 18.02 5.16
C THR A 140 -1.48 19.39 5.32
N LYS A 141 -1.40 20.26 4.29
CA LYS A 141 -2.19 21.50 4.23
C LYS A 141 -3.67 21.19 3.95
N GLU A 142 -3.92 20.26 3.04
CA GLU A 142 -5.28 19.79 2.72
C GLU A 142 -5.90 18.94 3.83
N ASN A 143 -5.07 18.21 4.59
CA ASN A 143 -5.51 17.31 5.65
C ASN A 143 -4.64 17.56 6.89
N ALA A 144 -5.17 18.33 7.83
CA ALA A 144 -4.42 18.77 9.00
C ALA A 144 -3.85 17.57 9.79
N PRO A 145 -2.58 17.63 10.23
CA PRO A 145 -2.00 16.64 11.13
C PRO A 145 -2.70 16.63 12.48
N ILE A 146 -3.06 15.43 12.96
CA ILE A 146 -3.60 15.21 14.31
C ILE A 146 -2.47 14.87 15.26
N ALA A 147 -1.57 13.98 14.84
CA ALA A 147 -0.50 13.48 15.69
C ALA A 147 0.67 12.94 14.87
N VAL A 148 1.85 12.93 15.48
CA VAL A 148 2.96 12.09 15.02
C VAL A 148 2.61 10.64 15.38
N HIS A 149 2.47 9.80 14.37
CA HIS A 149 2.13 8.39 14.55
C HIS A 149 3.38 7.53 14.80
N GLN A 150 4.46 7.78 14.07
CA GLN A 150 5.70 7.01 14.18
C GLN A 150 6.91 7.83 13.71
N VAL A 151 8.09 7.56 14.27
CA VAL A 151 9.35 8.18 13.86
C VAL A 151 10.44 7.11 13.83
N TYR A 152 11.29 7.18 12.80
CA TYR A 152 12.46 6.35 12.60
C TYR A 152 13.65 7.29 12.42
N ASN A 153 14.65 7.14 13.29
CA ASN A 153 15.85 7.98 13.30
C ASN A 153 17.01 7.27 12.59
N ASN A 154 18.01 8.02 12.15
CA ASN A 154 19.23 7.52 11.51
C ASN A 154 18.95 6.68 10.26
N VAL A 155 17.99 7.12 9.46
CA VAL A 155 17.57 6.45 8.22
C VAL A 155 17.82 7.34 7.02
N ASN A 156 18.00 6.73 5.85
CA ASN A 156 18.11 7.44 4.59
C ASN A 156 16.74 7.71 3.95
N LYS A 157 16.76 8.49 2.86
CA LYS A 157 15.56 8.87 2.13
C LYS A 157 14.86 7.70 1.42
N GLU A 158 15.56 6.63 1.07
CA GLU A 158 14.95 5.44 0.45
C GLU A 158 13.95 4.76 1.40
N PHE A 159 14.24 4.81 2.70
CA PHE A 159 13.34 4.31 3.74
C PHE A 159 11.95 4.96 3.69
N GLU A 160 11.86 6.27 3.40
CA GLU A 160 10.60 6.98 3.23
C GLU A 160 9.72 6.32 2.15
N HIS A 161 10.34 5.92 1.04
CA HIS A 161 9.66 5.34 -0.10
C HIS A 161 9.11 3.94 0.22
N GLU A 162 9.91 3.08 0.84
CA GLU A 162 9.49 1.73 1.23
C GLU A 162 8.40 1.77 2.32
N LEU A 163 8.55 2.65 3.32
CA LEU A 163 7.54 2.83 4.35
C LEU A 163 6.22 3.35 3.76
N THR A 164 6.29 4.28 2.80
CA THR A 164 5.11 4.78 2.09
C THR A 164 4.36 3.66 1.38
N LYS A 165 5.07 2.72 0.72
CA LYS A 165 4.45 1.56 0.06
C LYS A 165 3.72 0.66 1.05
N ILE A 166 4.33 0.39 2.21
CA ILE A 166 3.71 -0.43 3.27
C ILE A 166 2.41 0.22 3.75
N TYR A 167 2.43 1.53 4.02
CA TYR A 167 1.23 2.25 4.44
C TYR A 167 0.15 2.27 3.34
N ILE A 168 0.54 2.41 2.06
CA ILE A 168 -0.39 2.33 0.92
C ILE A 168 -1.05 0.94 0.84
N GLU A 169 -0.28 -0.14 1.01
CA GLU A 169 -0.83 -1.49 0.97
C GLU A 169 -1.81 -1.72 2.13
N ARG A 170 -1.53 -1.16 3.31
CA ARG A 170 -2.36 -1.30 4.51
C ARG A 170 -3.63 -0.44 4.49
N TYR A 171 -3.51 0.82 4.10
CA TYR A 171 -4.58 1.83 4.27
C TYR A 171 -5.19 2.32 2.95
N GLY A 172 -4.61 1.90 1.81
CA GLY A 172 -5.04 2.30 0.48
C GLY A 172 -4.34 3.58 0.00
N TYR A 173 -4.07 3.61 -1.31
CA TYR A 173 -3.36 4.73 -1.94
C TYR A 173 -4.09 6.06 -1.78
N GLN A 174 -5.41 6.08 -1.61
CA GLN A 174 -6.21 7.29 -1.46
C GLN A 174 -5.98 7.98 -0.11
N ASN A 175 -5.49 7.24 0.88
CA ASN A 175 -5.35 7.68 2.26
C ASN A 175 -3.90 8.01 2.66
N VAL A 176 -2.90 7.68 1.83
CA VAL A 176 -1.49 7.79 2.19
C VAL A 176 -0.70 8.58 1.15
N ARG A 177 0.16 9.49 1.59
CA ARG A 177 1.12 10.23 0.75
C ARG A 177 2.50 10.25 1.41
N GLY A 178 3.56 10.26 0.62
CA GLY A 178 4.94 10.45 1.10
C GLY A 178 5.96 10.46 -0.02
N GLY A 179 7.11 11.12 0.16
CA GLY A 179 8.15 11.30 -0.85
C GLY A 179 7.61 11.71 -2.22
N ASN A 180 7.95 10.96 -3.26
CA ASN A 180 7.46 11.17 -4.63
C ASN A 180 5.94 11.03 -4.79
N TYR A 181 5.25 10.40 -3.83
CA TYR A 181 3.79 10.33 -3.81
C TYR A 181 3.16 11.56 -3.17
N ALA A 182 3.91 12.42 -2.48
CA ALA A 182 3.39 13.64 -1.85
C ALA A 182 3.03 14.74 -2.87
N PHE A 183 3.63 14.70 -4.06
CA PHE A 183 3.30 15.63 -5.14
C PHE A 183 1.96 15.26 -5.78
N ARG A 184 0.97 16.13 -5.61
CA ARG A 184 -0.32 16.01 -6.25
C ARG A 184 -0.22 16.51 -7.68
N LYS A 185 0.24 15.61 -8.55
CA LYS A 185 -0.03 15.44 -9.99
C LYS A 185 1.11 14.59 -10.50
N ILE A 186 0.85 13.31 -10.81
CA ILE A 186 1.58 12.76 -11.96
C ILE A 186 1.08 13.60 -13.12
N LYS A 187 1.80 14.70 -13.40
CA LYS A 187 1.51 15.53 -14.55
C LYS A 187 1.71 14.60 -15.73
N TYR A 188 0.63 14.46 -16.48
CA TYR A 188 0.57 14.07 -17.89
C TYR A 188 1.84 14.37 -18.74
N GLU A 189 2.65 15.35 -18.34
CA GLU A 189 3.95 15.74 -18.90
C GLU A 189 5.08 14.69 -18.77
N GLU A 190 5.09 13.81 -17.76
CA GLU A 190 6.09 12.73 -17.70
C GLU A 190 5.79 11.63 -18.73
N ILE A 191 4.50 11.41 -19.02
CA ILE A 191 4.02 10.50 -20.07
C ILE A 191 4.30 11.08 -21.47
N LYS A 192 4.32 12.42 -21.63
CA LYS A 192 4.72 13.07 -22.89
C LYS A 192 6.13 12.66 -23.35
N LYS A 193 7.06 12.36 -22.43
CA LYS A 193 8.45 12.01 -22.80
C LYS A 193 8.60 10.56 -23.30
N GLU A 194 7.76 9.63 -22.86
CA GLU A 194 7.76 8.24 -23.38
C GLU A 194 6.89 8.05 -24.63
N VAL A 195 5.90 8.93 -24.85
CA VAL A 195 4.96 8.86 -25.98
C VAL A 195 5.30 9.95 -27.00
N ASN A 196 6.46 9.82 -27.65
CA ASN A 196 6.79 10.62 -28.82
C ASN A 196 5.82 10.28 -29.97
N ASN A 197 4.97 11.24 -30.35
CA ASN A 197 4.28 11.44 -31.65
C ASN A 197 3.87 10.23 -32.51
N ARG A 198 3.57 9.08 -31.90
CA ARG A 198 2.96 7.93 -32.58
C ARG A 198 1.70 7.55 -31.84
N THR A 199 0.59 7.53 -32.58
CA THR A 199 -0.71 7.05 -32.11
C THR A 199 -0.61 5.55 -31.86
N TYR A 200 -0.34 5.17 -30.61
CA TYR A 200 -0.33 3.77 -30.22
C TYR A 200 -1.72 3.34 -29.79
N GLU A 201 -2.10 2.15 -30.25
CA GLU A 201 -3.28 1.46 -29.76
C GLU A 201 -2.94 0.53 -28.59
N GLY A 202 -3.90 0.34 -27.69
CA GLY A 202 -3.70 -0.53 -26.55
C GLY A 202 -4.72 -0.35 -25.45
N VAL A 203 -4.52 -1.09 -24.36
CA VAL A 203 -5.35 -1.02 -23.16
C VAL A 203 -4.72 -0.07 -22.17
N PHE A 204 -5.52 0.79 -21.55
CA PHE A 204 -5.11 1.66 -20.46
C PHE A 204 -5.95 1.42 -19.21
N VAL A 205 -5.33 1.62 -18.06
CA VAL A 205 -5.97 1.53 -16.75
C VAL A 205 -5.84 2.89 -16.07
N LEU A 206 -6.98 3.49 -15.75
CA LEU A 206 -7.07 4.71 -14.97
C LEU A 206 -7.47 4.40 -13.54
N LEU A 207 -6.78 5.05 -12.61
CA LEU A 207 -7.23 5.22 -11.25
C LEU A 207 -8.09 6.46 -11.19
N LEU A 208 -9.26 6.34 -10.58
CA LEU A 208 -10.21 7.43 -10.39
C LEU A 208 -10.28 7.83 -8.91
N GLN A 209 -11.11 8.83 -8.62
CA GLN A 209 -11.49 9.16 -7.26
C GLN A 209 -12.17 7.97 -6.55
N GLU A 210 -12.19 7.99 -5.22
CA GLU A 210 -12.83 6.96 -4.38
C GLU A 210 -12.35 5.52 -4.64
N SER A 211 -11.10 5.35 -5.06
CA SER A 211 -10.53 4.03 -5.35
C SER A 211 -11.32 3.24 -6.39
N LYS A 212 -11.87 3.96 -7.38
CA LYS A 212 -12.50 3.38 -8.55
C LYS A 212 -11.49 3.24 -9.69
N TYR A 213 -11.74 2.30 -10.57
CA TYR A 213 -10.87 1.96 -11.69
C TYR A 213 -11.66 2.00 -12.98
N PHE A 214 -11.00 2.48 -14.04
CA PHE A 214 -11.53 2.42 -15.40
C PHE A 214 -10.50 1.76 -16.32
N ILE A 215 -10.94 0.77 -17.09
CA ILE A 215 -10.10 0.03 -18.03
C ILE A 215 -10.73 0.11 -19.41
N ASP A 216 -9.96 0.54 -20.40
CA ASP A 216 -10.46 0.60 -21.77
C ASP A 216 -9.37 0.40 -22.80
N PHE A 217 -9.78 0.09 -24.02
CA PHE A 217 -8.93 0.07 -25.20
C PHE A 217 -9.10 1.36 -25.99
N ALA A 218 -8.00 1.90 -26.49
CA ALA A 218 -8.00 3.02 -27.42
C ALA A 218 -7.11 2.72 -28.61
N VAL A 219 -7.57 3.11 -29.80
CA VAL A 219 -6.73 3.14 -31.02
C VAL A 219 -5.75 4.32 -30.97
N ASN A 220 -6.19 5.44 -30.38
CA ASN A 220 -5.36 6.57 -30.03
C ASN A 220 -5.32 6.71 -28.50
N LEU A 221 -4.40 5.97 -27.86
CA LEU A 221 -4.25 5.98 -26.39
C LEU A 221 -4.14 7.39 -25.82
N HIS A 222 -3.30 8.22 -26.43
CA HIS A 222 -3.03 9.56 -25.95
C HIS A 222 -4.28 10.44 -25.95
N GLY A 223 -4.95 10.54 -27.11
CA GLY A 223 -6.15 11.35 -27.25
C GLY A 223 -7.30 10.85 -26.38
N GLU A 224 -7.46 9.52 -26.27
CA GLU A 224 -8.54 8.95 -25.48
C GLU A 224 -8.34 9.17 -23.99
N ILE A 225 -7.12 8.94 -23.48
CA ILE A 225 -6.77 9.22 -22.09
C ILE A 225 -6.99 10.71 -21.79
N GLN A 226 -6.51 11.63 -22.63
CA GLN A 226 -6.76 13.06 -22.47
C GLN A 226 -8.26 13.38 -22.39
N ARG A 227 -9.07 12.80 -23.27
CA ARG A 227 -10.53 12.98 -23.27
C ARG A 227 -11.12 12.63 -21.90
N HIS A 228 -10.68 11.54 -21.27
CA HIS A 228 -11.11 11.18 -19.92
C HIS A 228 -10.63 12.17 -18.84
N PHE A 229 -9.36 12.59 -18.86
CA PHE A 229 -8.83 13.56 -17.89
C PHE A 229 -9.46 14.95 -18.02
N ASN A 230 -9.86 15.34 -19.24
CA ASN A 230 -10.54 16.60 -19.52
C ASN A 230 -12.04 16.58 -19.17
N GLY A 231 -12.54 15.50 -18.52
CA GLY A 231 -13.95 15.38 -18.13
C GLY A 231 -14.90 14.98 -19.27
N ASN A 232 -14.36 14.75 -20.47
CA ASN A 232 -15.13 14.33 -21.65
C ASN A 232 -15.21 12.81 -21.78
N GLY A 233 -14.88 12.07 -20.71
CA GLY A 233 -14.89 10.61 -20.63
C GLY A 233 -16.27 9.96 -20.64
N CYS A 234 -16.34 8.67 -20.30
CA CYS A 234 -17.61 7.97 -20.08
C CYS A 234 -18.26 8.38 -18.75
N GLU A 235 -19.52 8.01 -18.52
CA GLU A 235 -20.28 8.32 -17.29
C GLU A 235 -19.52 7.94 -16.02
N TRP A 236 -18.85 6.78 -16.01
CA TRP A 236 -18.04 6.33 -14.87
C TRP A 236 -16.90 7.29 -14.55
N THR A 237 -16.16 7.73 -15.57
CA THR A 237 -15.05 8.69 -15.40
C THR A 237 -15.51 10.14 -15.23
N LYS A 238 -16.77 10.46 -15.60
CA LYS A 238 -17.40 11.74 -15.29
C LYS A 238 -17.83 11.80 -13.83
N LYS A 239 -18.39 10.69 -13.31
CA LYS A 239 -18.77 10.54 -11.91
C LYS A 239 -17.55 10.50 -10.98
N TYR A 240 -16.55 9.69 -11.33
CA TYR A 240 -15.30 9.57 -10.57
C TYR A 240 -14.15 10.08 -11.44
N LYS A 241 -13.63 11.27 -11.15
CA LYS A 241 -12.64 11.90 -12.03
C LYS A 241 -11.32 11.11 -12.04
N PRO A 242 -10.65 10.96 -13.20
CA PRO A 242 -9.34 10.33 -13.25
C PRO A 242 -8.30 11.05 -12.38
N VAL A 243 -7.56 10.26 -11.60
CA VAL A 243 -6.48 10.71 -10.71
C VAL A 243 -5.13 10.46 -11.36
N LYS A 244 -4.89 9.25 -11.88
CA LYS A 244 -3.64 8.88 -12.56
C LYS A 244 -3.82 7.67 -13.48
N ILE A 245 -2.86 7.49 -14.39
CA ILE A 245 -2.74 6.28 -15.19
C ILE A 245 -1.97 5.25 -14.38
N LEU A 246 -2.48 4.03 -14.29
CA LEU A 246 -1.84 2.93 -13.58
C LEU A 246 -1.05 2.02 -14.51
N LYS A 247 -1.58 1.77 -15.71
CA LYS A 247 -1.02 0.79 -16.63
C LYS A 247 -1.38 1.15 -18.06
N ILE A 248 -0.42 0.94 -18.96
CA ILE A 248 -0.64 0.94 -20.41
C ILE A 248 -0.11 -0.40 -20.94
N ILE A 249 -0.90 -1.08 -21.75
CA ILE A 249 -0.55 -2.33 -22.41
C ILE A 249 -0.64 -2.06 -23.91
N ARG A 250 0.51 -2.02 -24.59
CA ARG A 250 0.56 -1.88 -26.05
C ARG A 250 0.10 -3.19 -26.67
N THR A 251 -1.06 -3.17 -27.31
CA THR A 251 -1.64 -4.35 -27.94
C THR A 251 -2.64 -3.92 -28.99
N ARG A 252 -2.79 -4.71 -30.05
CA ARG A 252 -3.90 -4.57 -31.00
C ARG A 252 -5.13 -5.37 -30.59
N ASN A 253 -4.96 -6.28 -29.62
CA ASN A 253 -6.01 -7.19 -29.21
C ASN A 253 -6.96 -6.52 -28.20
N ARG A 254 -8.16 -6.17 -28.67
CA ARG A 254 -9.21 -5.56 -27.83
C ARG A 254 -9.70 -6.48 -26.71
N GLU A 255 -9.61 -7.79 -26.88
CA GLU A 255 -10.01 -8.77 -25.85
C GLU A 255 -9.08 -8.76 -24.63
N GLU A 256 -7.89 -8.17 -24.76
CA GLU A 256 -7.01 -7.95 -23.61
C GLU A 256 -7.66 -7.04 -22.56
N THR A 257 -8.51 -6.10 -23.00
CA THR A 257 -9.31 -5.25 -22.10
C THR A 257 -10.22 -6.07 -21.20
N LYS A 258 -10.82 -7.14 -21.74
CA LYS A 258 -11.70 -8.04 -20.97
C LYS A 258 -10.90 -8.72 -19.86
N LYS A 259 -9.74 -9.30 -20.20
CA LYS A 259 -8.86 -9.98 -19.24
C LYS A 259 -8.40 -9.05 -18.13
N VAL A 260 -7.91 -7.85 -18.48
CA VAL A 260 -7.44 -6.86 -17.51
C VAL A 260 -8.59 -6.35 -16.64
N THR A 261 -9.79 -6.18 -17.22
CA THR A 261 -10.96 -5.77 -16.44
C THR A 261 -11.35 -6.83 -15.43
N ILE A 262 -11.35 -8.12 -15.81
CA ILE A 262 -11.63 -9.24 -14.90
C ILE A 262 -10.58 -9.32 -13.79
N ASP A 263 -9.30 -9.24 -14.13
CA ASP A 263 -8.19 -9.22 -13.16
C ASP A 263 -8.35 -8.10 -12.11
N TYR A 264 -8.76 -6.90 -12.53
CA TYR A 264 -9.05 -5.81 -11.60
C TYR A 264 -10.35 -6.03 -10.81
N ILE A 265 -11.38 -6.65 -11.38
CA ILE A 265 -12.61 -7.02 -10.65
C ILE A 265 -12.29 -8.02 -9.55
N GLU A 266 -11.47 -9.02 -9.82
CA GLU A 266 -11.04 -10.03 -8.84
C GLU A 266 -10.22 -9.38 -7.70
N LYS A 267 -9.34 -8.42 -8.04
CA LYS A 267 -8.48 -7.73 -7.06
C LYS A 267 -9.19 -6.65 -6.24
N CYS A 268 -10.07 -5.88 -6.87
CA CYS A 268 -10.61 -4.64 -6.31
C CYS A 268 -12.13 -4.70 -6.05
N GLY A 269 -12.80 -5.76 -6.50
CA GLY A 269 -14.24 -5.94 -6.39
C GLY A 269 -15.03 -5.25 -7.52
N TRP A 270 -16.11 -5.91 -7.94
CA TRP A 270 -16.99 -5.47 -9.04
C TRP A 270 -17.50 -4.03 -8.91
N ASN A 271 -17.82 -3.58 -7.70
CA ASN A 271 -18.37 -2.25 -7.44
C ASN A 271 -17.35 -1.11 -7.66
N ASN A 272 -16.07 -1.46 -7.84
CA ASN A 272 -14.99 -0.49 -7.96
C ASN A 272 -14.41 -0.41 -9.36
N VAL A 273 -14.83 -1.28 -10.29
CA VAL A 273 -14.18 -1.41 -11.60
C VAL A 273 -15.20 -1.29 -12.73
N ARG A 274 -14.89 -0.49 -13.74
CA ARG A 274 -15.64 -0.46 -15.00
C ARG A 274 -14.68 -0.54 -16.19
N GLY A 275 -15.08 -1.24 -17.23
CA GLY A 275 -14.25 -1.42 -18.41
C GLY A 275 -14.82 -2.44 -19.39
N TYR A 276 -14.25 -2.52 -20.59
CA TYR A 276 -14.73 -3.42 -21.66
C TYR A 276 -16.25 -3.26 -21.93
N ARG A 277 -17.06 -4.30 -21.78
CA ARG A 277 -18.54 -4.24 -21.92
C ARG A 277 -19.24 -3.68 -20.67
N TRP A 278 -18.49 -3.46 -19.58
CA TRP A 278 -18.98 -3.01 -18.29
C TRP A 278 -18.65 -1.54 -18.04
N LYS A 279 -18.92 -0.66 -19.00
CA LYS A 279 -18.64 0.78 -18.88
C LYS A 279 -19.76 1.59 -18.21
N LYS A 280 -20.98 1.05 -18.19
CA LYS A 280 -22.15 1.71 -17.60
C LYS A 280 -22.16 1.58 -16.07
N ILE A 281 -22.69 2.59 -15.39
CA ILE A 281 -22.75 2.64 -13.92
C ILE A 281 -23.63 1.49 -13.39
N ASP A 282 -24.81 1.30 -13.98
CA ASP A 282 -25.83 0.35 -13.54
C ASP A 282 -25.79 -0.93 -14.38
N LEU A 283 -24.86 -1.82 -14.05
CA LEU A 283 -24.78 -3.16 -14.66
C LEU A 283 -24.85 -4.24 -13.60
N LYS A 284 -25.62 -5.29 -13.90
CA LYS A 284 -25.62 -6.53 -13.13
C LYS A 284 -24.25 -7.20 -13.27
N MET A 285 -23.83 -7.88 -12.20
CA MET A 285 -22.58 -8.61 -12.16
C MET A 285 -22.46 -9.56 -13.38
N PRO A 286 -21.31 -9.61 -14.07
CA PRO A 286 -21.13 -10.46 -15.22
C PRO A 286 -21.05 -11.92 -14.76
N ARG A 287 -21.58 -12.84 -15.56
CA ARG A 287 -21.27 -14.26 -15.38
C ARG A 287 -19.81 -14.47 -15.79
N LEU A 288 -18.94 -14.67 -14.81
CA LEU A 288 -17.56 -15.09 -15.00
C LEU A 288 -17.59 -16.56 -15.45
N LYS A 289 -17.64 -16.79 -16.76
CA LYS A 289 -17.36 -18.09 -17.38
C LYS A 289 -15.95 -18.07 -17.93
#